data_AF-A0AAQ4EPB2-F1
#
_entry.id   AF-A0AAQ4EPB2-F1
#
_cell.length_a   1.000
_cell.length_b   1.000
_cell.length_c   1.000
_cell.angle_alpha   90.00
_cell.angle_beta   90.00
_cell.angle_gamma   90.00
#
_symmetry.space_group_name_H-M   'P 1'
#
loop_
_entity.id
_entity.type
_entity.pdbx_description
1 polymer ?
#
loop_
_entity_poly.entity_id
_entity_poly.type
_entity_poly.pdbx_seq_one_letter_code
_entity_poly.pdbx_strand_id
1 'polypeptide(L)'
;MVKRDYTRRPVPVTDVWRTPVPVVVTTTEEDMSDPAELRPGDYIIAVADVHRPRPPIWRIEGQTVLQRFEMIQAGKETLLYRNSSSFSTWNPLEQSKYANISVRVHSNSQSATVVQVLEIHASPNSSLAK
;
A
#
# COMPACT_ATOMS: atom_id res chain seq x y z
N MET A 1 12.68 -42.65 -43.90
CA MET A 1 12.68 -42.36 -42.45
C MET A 1 14.09 -41.96 -42.06
N VAL A 2 14.35 -40.67 -41.85
CA VAL A 2 15.68 -40.12 -41.58
C VAL A 2 15.94 -40.15 -40.07
N LYS A 3 16.94 -40.93 -39.65
CA LYS A 3 17.53 -40.91 -38.30
C LYS A 3 18.25 -39.57 -38.09
N ARG A 4 18.10 -38.96 -36.91
CA ARG A 4 18.91 -37.81 -36.49
C ARG A 4 19.49 -38.10 -35.12
N ASP A 5 20.78 -38.41 -35.11
CA ASP A 5 21.63 -38.55 -33.95
C ASP A 5 21.91 -37.17 -33.33
N TYR A 6 21.64 -37.04 -32.02
CA TYR A 6 21.89 -35.84 -31.23
C TYR A 6 23.34 -35.82 -30.75
N THR A 7 24.28 -35.64 -31.68
CA THR A 7 25.68 -35.46 -31.34
C THR A 7 25.90 -34.00 -30.94
N ARG A 8 26.23 -33.79 -29.66
CA ARG A 8 26.78 -32.55 -29.08
C ARG A 8 27.70 -31.81 -30.06
N ARG A 9 27.46 -30.51 -30.25
CA ARG A 9 28.53 -29.54 -30.49
C ARG A 9 28.35 -28.31 -29.58
N PRO A 10 29.45 -27.72 -29.08
CA PRO A 10 29.41 -26.64 -28.10
C PRO A 10 29.14 -25.30 -28.78
N VAL A 11 28.33 -24.47 -28.15
CA VAL A 11 28.18 -23.06 -28.54
C VAL A 11 29.45 -22.30 -28.15
N PRO A 12 30.03 -21.50 -29.06
CA PRO A 12 31.24 -20.75 -28.79
C PRO A 12 30.95 -19.61 -27.80
N VAL A 13 31.77 -19.56 -26.75
CA VAL A 13 31.97 -18.36 -25.92
C VAL A 13 32.63 -17.31 -26.82
N THR A 14 31.94 -16.20 -27.02
CA THR A 14 32.58 -14.97 -27.48
C THR A 14 32.33 -13.89 -26.44
N ASP A 15 33.43 -13.55 -25.79
CA ASP A 15 33.69 -12.37 -24.97
C ASP A 15 32.94 -11.12 -25.47
N VAL A 16 32.03 -10.62 -24.64
CA VAL A 16 31.53 -9.24 -24.76
C VAL A 16 32.06 -8.51 -23.54
N TRP A 17 32.98 -7.59 -23.84
CA TRP A 17 33.69 -6.74 -22.90
C TRP A 17 32.82 -6.22 -21.77
N ARG A 18 33.18 -6.69 -20.57
CA ARG A 18 32.81 -6.16 -19.27
C ARG A 18 33.15 -4.66 -19.22
N THR A 19 32.13 -3.82 -19.23
CA THR A 19 32.18 -2.49 -18.61
C THR A 19 31.25 -2.52 -17.40
N PRO A 20 31.73 -2.27 -16.17
CA PRO A 20 30.83 -2.00 -15.06
C PRO A 20 30.30 -0.58 -15.25
N VAL A 21 29.06 -0.43 -15.68
CA VAL A 21 28.33 0.81 -15.43
C VAL A 21 28.20 0.95 -13.90
N PRO A 22 28.76 1.99 -13.27
CA PRO A 22 28.40 2.27 -11.89
C PRO A 22 26.91 2.63 -11.91
N VAL A 23 26.08 1.74 -11.37
CA VAL A 23 24.72 2.11 -10.97
C VAL A 23 24.89 3.08 -9.82
N VAL A 24 24.96 4.37 -10.16
CA VAL A 24 24.86 5.44 -9.19
C VAL A 24 23.41 5.42 -8.72
N VAL A 25 23.15 4.66 -7.65
CA VAL A 25 21.97 4.88 -6.82
C VAL A 25 22.23 6.21 -6.11
N THR A 26 21.85 7.31 -6.74
CA THR A 26 21.66 8.57 -6.02
C THR A 26 20.44 8.37 -5.13
N THR A 27 20.70 7.90 -3.91
CA THR A 27 19.93 8.29 -2.74
C THR A 27 20.13 9.80 -2.61
N THR A 28 19.24 10.59 -3.20
CA THR A 28 19.11 12.00 -2.85
C THR A 28 17.91 12.11 -1.93
N GLU A 29 18.26 12.25 -0.67
CA GLU A 29 17.44 12.71 0.43
C GLU A 29 16.94 14.12 0.09
N GLU A 30 15.64 14.24 -0.21
CA GLU A 30 14.94 15.51 -0.09
C GLU A 30 13.86 15.34 0.97
N ASP A 31 14.23 15.69 2.19
CA ASP A 31 13.36 16.13 3.27
C ASP A 31 12.68 17.44 2.84
N MET A 32 11.67 17.31 1.98
CA MET A 32 10.61 18.30 1.84
C MET A 32 9.37 17.67 2.42
N SER A 33 8.79 18.32 3.43
CA SER A 33 7.53 17.91 4.05
C SER A 33 6.36 18.14 3.08
N ASP A 34 6.37 17.45 1.95
CA ASP A 34 5.21 17.22 1.13
C ASP A 34 4.19 16.41 1.96
N PRO A 35 2.87 16.63 1.80
CA PRO A 35 1.89 15.79 2.47
C PRO A 35 2.19 14.35 2.07
N ALA A 36 2.61 13.54 3.05
CA ALA A 36 3.14 12.20 2.83
C ALA A 36 2.28 11.45 1.81
N GLU A 37 2.85 11.23 0.62
CA GLU A 37 2.16 10.57 -0.47
C GLU A 37 1.68 9.19 -0.01
N LEU A 38 0.41 8.88 -0.24
CA LEU A 38 -0.18 7.62 0.20
C LEU A 38 0.37 6.47 -0.63
N ARG A 39 0.91 5.45 0.02
CA ARG A 39 1.62 4.34 -0.61
C ARG A 39 0.92 2.99 -0.38
N PRO A 40 1.18 1.99 -1.23
CA PRO A 40 0.74 0.62 -0.98
C PRO A 40 1.19 0.15 0.40
N GLY A 41 0.23 -0.37 1.18
CA GLY A 41 0.43 -0.76 2.57
C GLY A 41 -0.16 0.22 3.59
N ASP A 42 -0.36 1.48 3.21
CA ASP A 42 -0.94 2.49 4.09
C ASP A 42 -2.41 2.20 4.37
N TYR A 43 -2.83 2.62 5.54
CA TYR A 43 -4.22 2.59 5.95
C TYR A 43 -4.79 3.99 5.85
N ILE A 44 -6.01 4.09 5.33
CA ILE A 44 -6.66 5.36 5.05
C ILE A 44 -8.13 5.34 5.43
N ILE A 45 -8.68 6.52 5.68
CA ILE A 45 -10.12 6.74 5.88
C ILE A 45 -10.59 7.84 4.93
N ALA A 46 -11.78 7.71 4.36
CA ALA A 46 -12.37 8.80 3.58
C ALA A 46 -12.67 9.97 4.52
N VAL A 47 -12.24 11.19 4.18
CA VAL A 47 -12.47 12.39 4.99
C VAL A 47 -13.96 12.60 5.27
N ALA A 48 -14.81 12.31 4.28
CA ALA A 48 -16.27 12.38 4.41
C ALA A 48 -16.86 11.36 5.42
N ASP A 49 -16.14 10.28 5.72
CA ASP A 49 -16.62 9.22 6.60
C ASP A 49 -16.14 9.39 8.04
N VAL A 50 -15.16 10.25 8.32
CA VAL A 50 -14.56 10.44 9.67
C VAL A 50 -15.60 10.67 10.78
N HIS A 51 -16.68 11.39 10.47
CA HIS A 51 -17.75 11.71 11.44
C HIS A 51 -18.82 10.61 11.58
N ARG A 52 -18.75 9.53 10.79
CA ARG A 52 -19.70 8.42 10.93
C ARG A 52 -19.44 7.67 12.23
N PRO A 53 -20.46 7.07 12.85
CA PRO A 53 -20.30 6.32 14.10
C PRO A 53 -19.44 5.06 13.94
N ARG A 54 -19.46 4.44 12.75
CA ARG A 54 -18.68 3.24 12.41
C ARG A 54 -18.11 3.42 11.00
N PRO A 55 -17.10 4.28 10.83
CA PRO A 55 -16.54 4.53 9.52
C PRO A 55 -15.73 3.32 9.07
N PRO A 56 -15.83 2.89 7.82
CA PRO A 56 -14.88 1.91 7.29
C PRO A 56 -13.51 2.55 7.13
N ILE A 57 -12.47 1.74 7.33
CA ILE A 57 -11.12 2.10 6.93
C ILE A 57 -10.71 1.23 5.75
N TRP A 58 -9.67 1.66 5.05
CA TRP A 58 -9.18 1.01 3.86
C TRP A 58 -7.68 0.79 3.97
N ARG A 59 -7.18 -0.26 3.33
CA ARG A 59 -5.75 -0.46 3.11
C ARG A 59 -5.47 -0.36 1.63
N ILE A 60 -4.42 0.37 1.25
CA ILE A 60 -3.97 0.41 -0.14
C ILE A 60 -3.27 -0.92 -0.44
N GLU A 61 -3.91 -1.74 -1.27
CA GLU A 61 -3.41 -3.05 -1.68
C GLU A 61 -2.89 -2.98 -3.13
N GLY A 62 -1.56 -3.01 -3.27
CA GLY A 62 -0.92 -2.80 -4.57
C GLY A 62 -1.19 -1.39 -5.12
N GLN A 63 -1.34 -1.26 -6.44
CA GLN A 63 -1.40 0.03 -7.13
C GLN A 63 -2.82 0.52 -7.44
N THR A 64 -3.82 -0.35 -7.37
CA THR A 64 -5.16 -0.07 -7.91
C THR A 64 -6.29 -0.52 -7.00
N VAL A 65 -6.00 -1.10 -5.84
CA VAL A 65 -7.02 -1.70 -4.97
C VAL A 65 -6.97 -1.07 -3.58
N LEU A 66 -8.16 -0.80 -3.05
CA LEU A 66 -8.41 -0.54 -1.65
C LEU A 66 -9.11 -1.75 -1.06
N GLN A 67 -8.52 -2.35 -0.04
CA GLN A 67 -9.15 -3.42 0.74
C GLN A 67 -9.88 -2.82 1.93
N ARG A 68 -11.16 -3.19 2.11
CA ARG A 68 -12.00 -2.64 3.17
C ARG A 68 -11.78 -3.35 4.50
N PHE A 69 -11.79 -2.56 5.56
CA PHE A 69 -11.75 -3.01 6.95
C PHE A 69 -12.97 -2.48 7.72
N GLU A 70 -13.66 -3.39 8.41
CA GLU A 70 -14.90 -3.13 9.13
C GLU A 70 -14.67 -3.15 10.64
N MET A 71 -15.36 -2.26 11.36
CA MET A 71 -15.22 -2.14 12.81
C MET A 71 -15.86 -3.34 13.52
N ILE A 72 -15.04 -4.15 14.19
CA ILE A 72 -15.50 -5.32 14.96
C ILE A 72 -15.70 -5.02 16.44
N GLN A 73 -14.98 -4.05 17.00
CA GLN A 73 -15.10 -3.67 18.40
C GLN A 73 -14.76 -2.19 18.58
N ALA A 74 -15.67 -1.48 19.23
CA ALA A 74 -15.44 -0.14 19.76
C ALA A 74 -15.57 -0.24 21.28
N GLY A 75 -14.47 -0.56 21.95
CA GLY A 75 -14.38 -0.47 23.41
C GLY A 75 -14.18 0.97 23.86
N LYS A 76 -14.03 1.19 25.18
CA LYS A 76 -13.76 2.53 25.73
C LYS A 76 -12.43 3.14 25.26
N GLU A 77 -11.49 2.33 24.77
CA GLU A 77 -10.11 2.76 24.48
C GLU A 77 -9.52 2.18 23.18
N THR A 78 -10.22 1.26 22.51
CA THR A 78 -9.65 0.53 21.38
C THR A 78 -10.67 0.42 20.24
N LEU A 79 -10.27 0.90 19.07
CA LEU A 79 -11.01 0.76 17.82
C LEU A 79 -10.37 -0.35 16.98
N LEU A 80 -11.00 -1.53 16.99
CA LEU A 80 -10.54 -2.70 16.24
C LEU A 80 -11.31 -2.86 14.95
N TYR A 81 -10.56 -3.13 13.88
CA TYR A 81 -11.06 -3.33 12.53
C TYR A 81 -10.57 -4.64 11.96
N ARG A 82 -11.42 -5.33 11.22
CA ARG A 82 -11.10 -6.59 10.53
C ARG A 82 -11.21 -6.42 9.03
N ASN A 83 -10.28 -7.01 8.27
CA ASN A 83 -10.38 -7.03 6.81
C ASN A 83 -11.68 -7.73 6.35
N SER A 84 -12.23 -7.26 5.25
CA SER A 84 -13.42 -7.82 4.60
C SER A 84 -13.13 -8.12 3.13
N SER A 85 -13.94 -8.99 2.52
CA SER A 85 -13.85 -9.31 1.09
C SER A 85 -14.49 -8.23 0.19
N SER A 86 -14.51 -6.99 0.65
CA SER A 86 -15.01 -5.84 -0.09
C SER A 86 -13.84 -5.00 -0.55
N PHE A 87 -13.84 -4.67 -1.83
CA PHE A 87 -12.74 -3.97 -2.50
C PHE A 87 -13.26 -2.74 -3.22
N SER A 88 -12.39 -1.77 -3.43
CA SER A 88 -12.65 -0.57 -4.21
C SER A 88 -11.41 -0.19 -5.02
N THR A 89 -11.56 0.67 -6.02
CA THR A 89 -10.43 1.11 -6.84
C THR A 89 -9.64 2.20 -6.11
N TRP A 90 -8.32 2.01 -6.02
CA TRP A 90 -7.41 3.08 -5.62
C TRP A 90 -7.12 3.99 -6.82
N ASN A 91 -7.30 5.29 -6.63
CA ASN A 91 -6.92 6.30 -7.60
C ASN A 91 -6.04 7.35 -6.90
N PRO A 92 -4.72 7.39 -7.17
CA PRO A 92 -3.81 8.34 -6.53
C PRO A 92 -4.16 9.81 -6.84
N LEU A 93 -4.84 10.08 -7.96
CA LEU A 93 -5.33 11.43 -8.28
C LEU A 93 -6.39 11.93 -7.29
N GLU A 94 -7.06 11.02 -6.59
CA GLU A 94 -8.10 11.33 -5.60
C GLU A 94 -7.61 11.14 -4.16
N GLN A 95 -6.30 11.06 -3.94
CA GLN A 95 -5.71 10.85 -2.61
C GLN A 95 -6.15 11.92 -1.59
N SER A 96 -6.44 13.14 -2.05
CA SER A 96 -6.91 14.26 -1.21
C SER A 96 -8.26 14.00 -0.53
N LYS A 97 -9.05 13.04 -1.01
CA LYS A 97 -10.31 12.61 -0.38
C LYS A 97 -10.09 11.73 0.84
N TYR A 98 -8.86 11.29 1.07
CA TYR A 98 -8.49 10.35 2.11
C TYR A 98 -7.53 11.00 3.11
N ALA A 99 -7.63 10.54 4.35
CA ALA A 99 -6.70 10.85 5.43
C ALA A 99 -5.92 9.59 5.78
N ASN A 100 -4.62 9.73 6.04
CA ASN A 100 -3.78 8.63 6.52
C ASN A 100 -4.18 8.27 7.96
N ILE A 101 -4.11 6.99 8.31
CA ILE A 101 -4.36 6.54 9.67
C ILE A 101 -3.21 5.66 10.16
N SER A 102 -2.75 5.95 11.37
CA SER A 102 -1.78 5.08 12.05
C SER A 102 -2.52 3.90 12.66
N VAL A 103 -2.09 2.70 12.30
CA VAL A 103 -2.66 1.46 12.84
C VAL A 103 -1.57 0.57 13.44
N ARG A 104 -1.97 -0.25 14.41
CA ARG A 104 -1.19 -1.36 14.94
C ARG A 104 -1.84 -2.66 14.51
N VAL A 105 -1.07 -3.59 13.95
CA VAL A 105 -1.57 -4.94 13.67
C VAL A 105 -1.81 -5.66 15.00
N HIS A 106 -3.06 -6.01 15.25
CA HIS A 106 -3.49 -6.72 16.46
C HIS A 106 -3.42 -8.25 16.25
N SER A 107 -3.85 -8.72 15.08
CA SER A 107 -3.65 -10.10 14.64
C SER A 107 -3.58 -10.19 13.12
N ASN A 108 -2.83 -11.16 12.61
CA ASN A 108 -2.78 -11.44 11.19
C ASN A 108 -2.71 -12.96 10.99
N SER A 109 -3.76 -13.54 10.44
CA SER A 109 -3.87 -14.97 10.14
C SER A 109 -4.32 -15.18 8.71
N GLN A 110 -4.31 -16.43 8.26
CA GLN A 110 -4.82 -16.79 6.92
C GLN A 110 -6.30 -16.46 6.74
N SER A 111 -7.08 -16.40 7.83
CA SER A 111 -8.53 -16.15 7.78
C SER A 111 -8.90 -14.68 7.97
N ALA A 112 -8.07 -13.89 8.66
CA ALA A 112 -8.33 -12.48 8.89
C ALA A 112 -7.11 -11.70 9.37
N THR A 113 -7.07 -10.43 9.00
CA THR A 113 -6.21 -9.41 9.59
C THR A 113 -7.06 -8.48 10.45
N VAL A 114 -6.64 -8.28 11.70
CA VAL A 114 -7.25 -7.32 12.63
C VAL A 114 -6.24 -6.24 12.96
N VAL A 115 -6.67 -4.98 12.85
CA VAL A 115 -5.86 -3.81 13.15
C VAL A 115 -6.55 -2.94 14.19
N GLN A 116 -5.74 -2.31 15.03
CA GLN A 116 -6.14 -1.28 15.97
C GLN A 116 -5.81 0.08 15.37
N VAL A 117 -6.78 0.99 15.31
CA VAL A 117 -6.52 2.39 14.94
C VAL A 117 -5.93 3.13 16.15
N LEU A 118 -4.82 3.82 15.94
CA LEU A 118 -4.11 4.61 16.94
C LEU A 118 -4.42 6.10 16.77
N GLU A 119 -4.29 6.61 15.53
CA GLU A 119 -4.42 8.03 15.22
C GLU A 119 -4.93 8.22 13.79
N ILE A 120 -5.74 9.26 13.58
CA ILE A 120 -6.22 9.67 12.26
C ILE A 120 -5.53 10.99 11.91
N HIS A 121 -4.66 10.96 10.91
CA HIS A 121 -3.97 12.13 10.35
C HIS A 121 -4.88 12.79 9.34
N ALA A 122 -5.97 13.40 9.83
CA ALA A 122 -6.85 14.19 8.99
C ALA A 122 -6.04 15.33 8.34
N SER A 123 -5.89 15.28 7.01
CA SER A 123 -5.14 16.29 6.25
C SER A 123 -5.63 17.69 6.62
N PRO A 124 -4.75 18.64 6.98
CA PRO A 124 -5.13 19.97 7.45
C PRO A 124 -5.81 20.86 6.39
N ASN A 125 -5.91 20.41 5.14
CA ASN A 125 -6.52 21.16 4.05
C ASN A 125 -8.04 20.98 3.95
N SER A 126 -8.74 21.01 5.09
CA SER A 126 -10.16 21.40 5.14
C SER A 126 -10.28 22.85 5.58
N SER A 127 -9.58 23.74 4.88
CA SER A 127 -9.81 25.18 4.99
C SER A 127 -11.06 25.54 4.21
N LEU A 128 -12.23 25.09 4.68
CA LEU A 128 -13.49 25.78 4.39
C LEU A 128 -13.62 26.91 5.42
N ALA A 129 -12.83 27.97 5.21
CA ALA A 129 -13.03 29.23 5.90
C ALA A 129 -14.31 29.87 5.36
N LYS A 130 -15.31 29.96 6.25
CA LYS A 130 -16.44 30.90 6.33
C LYS A 130 -17.07 31.45 5.05
#